data_AF-A0A497A5E5-F1
#
_entry.id   AF-A0A497A5E5-F1
#
_cell.length_a   1.000
_cell.length_b   1.000
_cell.length_c   1.000
_cell.angle_alpha   90.00
_cell.angle_beta   90.00
_cell.angle_gamma   90.00
#
_symmetry.space_group_name_H-M   'P 1'
#
loop_
_entity.id
_entity.type
_entity.pdbx_description
1 polymer ?
#
loop_
_entity_poly.entity_id
_entity_poly.type
_entity_poly.pdbx_seq_one_letter_code
_entity_poly.pdbx_strand_id
1 'polypeptide(L)' 'MATGGREKALETAILDLQKRFGEGTIMKLGEATHLNVEAIPTGSLSLDIA' A
#
# COMPACT_ATOMS: atom_id res chain seq x y z
N MET A 1 -11.27 14.08 21.63
CA MET A 1 -10.82 14.66 20.34
C MET A 1 -11.42 13.82 19.23
N ALA A 2 -12.01 14.44 18.21
CA ALA A 2 -12.84 13.79 17.19
C ALA A 2 -12.11 12.69 16.42
N THR A 3 -12.28 11.43 16.84
CA THR A 3 -11.60 10.27 16.25
C THR A 3 -12.13 9.94 14.84
N GLY A 4 -13.42 10.10 14.58
CA GLY A 4 -14.03 9.74 13.28
C GLY A 4 -13.80 10.71 12.12
N GLY A 5 -13.43 11.97 12.39
CA GLY A 5 -13.12 12.96 11.33
C GLY A 5 -11.71 12.80 10.75
N ARG A 6 -10.77 12.34 11.59
CA ARG A 6 -9.36 12.15 11.23
C ARG A 6 -9.19 11.00 10.24
N GLU A 7 -9.94 9.91 10.40
CA GLU A 7 -9.90 8.75 9.50
C GLU A 7 -10.42 9.09 8.11
N LYS A 8 -11.55 9.81 8.01
CA LYS A 8 -12.10 10.25 6.71
C LYS A 8 -11.17 11.19 5.97
N ALA A 9 -10.57 12.15 6.69
CA ALA A 9 -9.59 13.07 6.11
C ALA A 9 -8.33 12.33 5.64
N LEU A 10 -7.88 11.34 6.41
CA LEU A 10 -6.75 10.49 6.05
C LEU A 10 -7.04 9.67 4.79
N GLU A 11 -8.21 9.04 4.70
CA GLU A 11 -8.63 8.23 3.56
C GLU A 11 -8.74 9.07 2.29
N THR A 12 -9.30 10.28 2.38
CA THR A 12 -9.36 11.22 1.25
C THR A 12 -7.97 11.62 0.77
N ALA A 13 -7.07 11.93 1.70
CA ALA A 13 -5.69 12.29 1.36
C ALA A 13 -4.94 11.12 0.70
N ILE A 14 -5.16 9.89 1.15
CA ILE A 14 -4.59 8.69 0.54
C ILE A 14 -5.09 8.52 -0.90
N LEU A 15 -6.39 8.68 -1.14
CA LEU A 15 -7.00 8.59 -2.47
C LEU A 15 -6.45 9.68 -3.41
N ASP A 16 -6.30 10.91 -2.93
CA ASP A 16 -5.73 12.01 -3.72
C ASP A 16 -4.26 11.74 -4.12
N LEU A 17 -3.47 11.15 -3.21
CA LEU A 17 -2.09 10.77 -3.49
C LEU A 17 -2.04 9.64 -4.54
N GLN A 18 -2.85 8.59 -4.39
CA GLN A 18 -2.92 7.48 -5.35
C GLN A 18 -3.32 7.98 -6.74
N LYS A 19 -4.27 8.91 -6.84
CA LYS A 19 -4.70 9.49 -8.13
C LYS A 19 -3.60 10.31 -8.81
N ARG A 20 -2.77 11.02 -8.04
CA ARG A 20 -1.74 11.94 -8.56
C ARG A 20 -0.44 11.23 -8.92
N PHE A 21 -0.05 10.22 -8.15
CA PHE A 21 1.27 9.58 -8.23
C PHE A 21 1.22 8.11 -8.66
N GLY A 22 0.02 7.52 -8.72
CA GLY A 22 -0.21 6.12 -9.09
C GLY A 22 -0.52 5.23 -7.89
N GLU A 23 -1.13 4.09 -8.18
CA GLU A 23 -1.41 3.05 -7.19
C GLU A 23 -0.10 2.56 -6.55
N GLY A 24 -0.13 2.33 -5.24
CA GLY A 24 1.04 1.89 -4.47
C GLY A 24 2.02 2.98 -4.05
N THR A 25 1.76 4.25 -4.35
CA THR A 25 2.54 5.39 -3.80
C THR A 25 2.48 5.45 -2.27
N ILE A 26 1.35 5.01 -1.68
CA ILE A 26 1.16 4.90 -0.24
C ILE A 26 0.32 3.65 0.06
N MET A 27 0.75 2.88 1.05
CA MET A 27 0.11 1.64 1.52
C MET A 27 0.26 1.52 3.04
N LYS A 28 -0.58 0.72 3.70
CA LYS A 28 -0.39 0.42 5.12
C LYS A 28 0.67 -0.66 5.30
N LEU A 29 1.57 -0.47 6.26
CA LEU A 29 2.55 -1.49 6.63
C LEU A 29 1.84 -2.74 7.16
N GLY A 30 2.11 -3.90 6.58
CA GLY A 30 1.45 -5.17 6.91
C GLY A 30 0.13 -5.41 6.16
N GLU A 31 -0.29 -4.49 5.30
CA GLU A 31 -1.32 -4.78 4.31
C GLU A 31 -0.71 -5.70 3.24
N ALA A 32 -1.06 -6.98 3.32
CA ALA A 32 -0.59 -8.00 2.40
C ALA A 32 -1.32 -7.87 1.05
N THR A 33 -0.94 -6.87 0.27
CA THR A 33 -1.43 -6.71 -1.09
C THR A 33 -0.61 -7.63 -2.00
N HIS A 34 -1.15 -8.79 -2.35
CA HIS A 34 -0.57 -9.63 -3.41
C HIS A 34 -0.69 -8.87 -4.73
N LEU A 35 0.35 -8.10 -5.07
CA LEU A 35 0.46 -7.45 -6.36
C LEU A 35 0.61 -8.54 -7.41
N ASN A 36 -0.32 -8.60 -8.36
CA ASN A 36 -0.24 -9.51 -9.50
C ASN A 36 0.77 -8.96 -10.52
N VAL A 37 2.04 -8.97 -10.14
CA VAL A 37 3.16 -8.51 -10.96
C VAL A 37 4.04 -9.69 -11.32
N GLU A 38 4.60 -9.66 -12.52
CA GLU A 38 5.62 -10.62 -12.90
C GLU A 38 6.89 -10.34 -12.09
N ALA A 39 7.39 -11.35 -11.40
CA ALA A 39 8.61 -11.28 -10.62
C ALA A 39 9.63 -12.29 -11.13
N ILE A 40 10.91 -11.90 -11.14
CA ILE A 40 12.02 -12.81 -11.40
C ILE A 40 12.45 -13.39 -10.05
N PRO A 41 12.45 -14.73 -9.86
CA PRO A 41 12.85 -15.34 -8.60
C PRO A 41 14.28 -14.97 -8.20
N THR A 42 14.48 -14.61 -6.93
CA THR A 42 15.81 -14.29 -6.43
C THR A 42 16.68 -15.53 -6.18
N GLY A 43 16.06 -16.72 -6.19
CA GLY A 43 16.70 -18.00 -5.86
C GLY A 43 16.75 -18.30 -4.36
N SER A 44 16.21 -17.41 -3.52
CA SER A 44 16.06 -17.59 -2.09
C SER A 44 14.59 -17.48 -1.68
N LEU A 45 13.99 -18.59 -1.24
CA LEU A 45 12.58 -18.65 -0.89
C LEU A 45 12.21 -17.67 0.24
N SER A 46 13.10 -17.46 1.20
CA SER A 46 12.85 -16.51 2.29
C SER A 46 12.78 -15.07 1.81
N LEU A 47 13.53 -14.73 0.76
CA LEU A 47 13.54 -13.40 0.19
C LEU A 47 12.37 -13.18 -0.78
N ASP A 48 11.96 -14.23 -1.50
CA ASP A 48 10.81 -14.16 -2.40
C ASP A 48 9.46 -14.08 -1.63
N ILE A 49 9.41 -14.49 -0.35
CA ILE A 49 8.21 -14.46 0.51
C ILE A 49 8.10 -13.19 1.37
N ALA A 50 9.23 -12.59 1.74
CA ALA A 50 9.29 -11.44 2.65
C ALA A 50 8.70 -10.17 2.03
#